data_AF-A0A5K1GNS8-F1
#
_entry.id   AF-A0A5K1GNS8-F1
#
_cell.length_a   1.000
_cell.length_b   1.000
_cell.length_c   1.000
_cell.angle_alpha   90.00
_cell.angle_beta   90.00
_cell.angle_gamma   90.00
#
_symmetry.space_group_name_H-M   'P 1'
#
loop_
_entity.id
_entity.type
_entity.pdbx_description
1 polymer ?
#
loop_
_entity_poly.entity_id
_entity_poly.type
_entity_poly.pdbx_seq_one_letter_code
_entity_poly.pdbx_strand_id
1 'polypeptide(L)'
;IMSDPAWKWCERVNPKDRLKVKCNYCKQIISGGISRFKHHIASTHSDVAQCNGSLKNPLPPYVRHQCLEFINVVKASKIEKEMQDADVGYGDSYEEEGSE
;
A
#
# COMPACT_ATOMS: atom_id res chain seq x y z
N ILE A 1 -6.44 -8.59 14.73
CA ILE A 1 -5.92 -7.56 13.77
C ILE A 1 -4.61 -8.11 13.22
N MET A 2 -4.60 -8.64 12.01
CA MET A 2 -3.37 -9.11 11.38
C MET A 2 -2.60 -7.89 10.88
N SER A 3 -1.47 -7.59 11.52
CA SER A 3 -0.58 -6.50 11.10
C SER A 3 0.03 -6.79 9.72
N ASP A 4 0.28 -5.76 8.92
CA ASP A 4 0.91 -5.90 7.58
C ASP A 4 2.24 -6.69 7.69
N PRO A 5 2.40 -7.82 6.97
CA PRO A 5 3.61 -8.65 7.08
C PRO A 5 4.91 -7.92 6.72
N ALA A 6 4.85 -6.81 5.96
CA ALA A 6 6.03 -6.04 5.58
C ALA A 6 6.72 -5.36 6.78
N TRP A 7 6.07 -5.28 7.95
CA TRP A 7 6.69 -4.80 9.19
C TRP A 7 7.89 -5.63 9.65
N LYS A 8 8.07 -6.87 9.15
CA LYS A 8 9.28 -7.66 9.44
C LYS A 8 10.56 -7.08 8.83
N TRP A 9 10.44 -6.14 7.87
CA TRP A 9 11.57 -5.56 7.13
C TRP A 9 11.80 -4.08 7.42
N CYS A 10 11.05 -3.50 8.33
CA CYS A 10 11.17 -2.11 8.70
C CYS A 10 10.68 -1.85 10.12
N GLU A 11 11.07 -0.72 10.68
CA GLU A 11 10.64 -0.29 12.02
C GLU A 11 10.09 1.13 11.97
N ARG A 12 9.17 1.45 12.88
CA ARG A 12 8.73 2.86 13.05
C ARG A 12 9.88 3.65 13.64
N VAL A 13 10.13 4.85 13.11
CA VAL A 13 11.16 5.75 13.67
C VAL A 13 10.74 6.25 15.05
N ASN A 14 9.45 6.51 15.24
CA ASN A 14 8.87 6.92 16.51
C ASN A 14 7.53 6.18 16.68
N PRO A 15 7.24 5.56 17.84
CA PRO A 15 5.95 4.91 18.10
C PRO A 15 4.74 5.82 17.90
N LYS A 16 4.89 7.13 18.11
CA LYS A 16 3.84 8.14 17.90
C LYS A 16 3.72 8.58 16.44
N ASP A 17 4.80 8.47 15.64
CA ASP A 17 4.80 8.84 14.23
C ASP A 17 4.49 7.62 13.38
N ARG A 18 3.25 7.57 12.87
CA ARG A 18 2.81 6.43 12.07
C ARG A 18 3.33 6.45 10.63
N LEU A 19 3.87 7.59 10.18
CA LEU A 19 4.22 7.85 8.78
C LEU A 19 5.72 7.66 8.51
N LYS A 20 6.58 7.78 9.53
CA LYS A 20 8.03 7.58 9.36
C LYS A 20 8.45 6.16 9.68
N VAL A 21 9.02 5.50 8.68
CA VAL A 21 9.47 4.10 8.74
C VAL A 21 10.93 4.04 8.33
N LYS A 22 11.75 3.28 9.06
CA LYS A 22 13.15 3.04 8.76
C LYS A 22 13.31 1.67 8.12
N CYS A 23 13.95 1.64 6.95
CA CYS A 23 14.22 0.41 6.21
C CYS A 23 15.34 -0.40 6.86
N ASN A 24 15.15 -1.72 7.06
CA ASN A 24 16.17 -2.53 7.70
C ASN A 24 17.37 -2.87 6.78
N TYR A 25 17.22 -2.72 5.46
CA TYR A 25 18.25 -3.04 4.46
C TYR A 25 19.19 -1.86 4.18
N CYS A 26 18.64 -0.74 3.70
CA CYS A 26 19.41 0.45 3.32
C CYS A 26 19.48 1.52 4.43
N LYS A 27 18.76 1.34 5.53
CA LYS A 27 18.67 2.27 6.67
C LYS A 27 18.08 3.66 6.37
N GLN A 28 17.58 3.89 5.16
CA GLN A 28 16.87 5.13 4.82
C GLN A 28 15.56 5.24 5.60
N ILE A 29 15.20 6.48 5.94
CA ILE A 29 13.90 6.82 6.54
C ILE A 29 12.97 7.22 5.41
N ILE A 30 11.81 6.55 5.36
CA ILE A 30 10.78 6.72 4.35
C ILE A 30 9.55 7.32 5.03
N SER A 31 8.96 8.32 4.39
CA SER A 31 7.70 8.95 4.80
C SER A 31 6.51 8.31 4.06
N GLY A 32 5.33 8.38 4.70
CA GLY A 32 4.08 7.82 4.18
C GLY A 32 3.83 6.35 4.54
N GLY A 33 4.52 5.87 5.58
CA GLY A 33 4.21 4.62 6.27
C GLY A 33 4.56 3.35 5.48
N ILE A 34 3.91 2.26 5.87
CA ILE A 34 4.19 0.92 5.33
C ILE A 34 3.90 0.80 3.83
N SER A 35 2.96 1.58 3.31
CA SER A 35 2.62 1.59 1.88
C SER A 35 3.81 2.08 1.04
N ARG A 36 4.33 3.27 1.34
CA ARG A 36 5.51 3.83 0.66
C ARG A 36 6.76 2.99 0.89
N PHE A 37 6.87 2.32 2.04
CA PHE A 37 7.93 1.34 2.28
C PHE A 37 7.87 0.13 1.33
N LYS A 38 6.67 -0.45 1.08
CA LYS A 38 6.54 -1.55 0.10
C LYS A 38 6.99 -1.10 -1.29
N HIS A 39 6.62 0.13 -1.68
CA HIS A 39 7.04 0.73 -2.93
C HIS A 39 8.56 0.96 -3.04
N HIS A 40 9.21 1.39 -1.94
CA HIS A 40 10.67 1.50 -1.83
C HIS A 40 11.37 0.16 -2.10
N ILE A 41 10.88 -0.94 -1.52
CA ILE A 41 11.45 -2.28 -1.69
C ILE A 41 11.20 -2.84 -3.09
N ALA A 42 9.98 -2.66 -3.59
CA ALA A 42 9.54 -3.18 -4.88
C ALA A 42 10.06 -2.37 -6.09
N SER A 43 10.65 -1.18 -5.87
CA SER A 43 11.16 -0.28 -6.92
C SER A 43 10.12 0.07 -7.99
N THR A 44 8.87 0.30 -7.60
CA THR A 44 7.72 0.46 -8.53
C THR A 44 7.53 1.89 -9.07
N HIS A 45 8.58 2.70 -9.18
CA HIS A 45 8.55 4.06 -9.75
C HIS A 45 7.44 4.99 -9.21
N SER A 46 7.18 4.95 -7.90
CA SER A 46 6.05 5.65 -7.25
C SER A 46 6.51 6.85 -6.41
N ASP A 47 7.45 7.63 -6.93
CA ASP A 47 8.06 8.79 -6.25
C ASP A 47 8.63 8.47 -4.87
N VAL A 48 9.13 7.24 -4.70
CA VAL A 48 9.91 6.79 -3.55
C VAL A 48 11.27 6.35 -4.07
N ALA A 49 12.34 6.74 -3.38
CA ALA A 49 13.66 6.21 -3.65
C ALA A 49 13.65 4.68 -3.62
N GLN A 50 14.34 4.02 -4.55
CA GLN A 50 14.45 2.57 -4.55
C GLN A 50 15.39 2.04 -3.46
N CYS A 51 15.12 0.84 -2.97
CA CYS A 51 16.00 0.18 -2.03
C CYS A 51 17.20 -0.45 -2.73
N ASN A 52 18.39 0.08 -2.43
CA ASN A 52 19.66 -0.48 -2.91
C ASN A 52 20.30 -1.46 -1.91
N GLY A 53 19.62 -1.77 -0.80
CA GLY A 53 20.21 -2.49 0.32
C GLY A 53 21.45 -1.79 0.90
N SER A 54 22.26 -2.52 1.64
CA SER A 54 23.60 -2.08 2.05
C SER A 54 24.59 -3.23 1.87
N LEU A 55 25.89 -2.92 1.85
CA LEU A 55 26.93 -3.94 1.74
C LEU A 55 26.83 -5.02 2.83
N LYS A 56 26.45 -4.62 4.05
CA LYS A 56 26.29 -5.53 5.20
C LYS A 56 24.94 -6.24 5.23
N ASN A 57 23.94 -5.70 4.56
CA ASN A 57 22.59 -6.26 4.51
C ASN A 57 21.98 -6.01 3.13
N PRO A 58 22.38 -6.80 2.11
CA PRO A 58 21.85 -6.66 0.76
C PRO A 58 20.37 -7.00 0.75
N LEU A 59 19.60 -6.36 -0.13
CA LEU A 59 18.18 -6.64 -0.28
C LEU A 59 17.99 -8.00 -0.97
N PRO A 60 17.36 -9.00 -0.34
CA PRO A 60 17.12 -10.29 -0.98
C PRO A 60 16.05 -10.18 -2.09
N PRO A 61 16.21 -10.85 -3.24
CA PRO A 61 15.23 -10.81 -4.33
C PRO A 61 13.81 -11.21 -3.91
N TYR A 62 13.68 -12.20 -3.04
CA TYR A 62 12.36 -12.66 -2.57
C TYR A 62 11.58 -11.55 -1.82
N VAL A 63 12.29 -10.65 -1.13
CA VAL A 63 11.67 -9.57 -0.35
C VAL A 63 11.08 -8.52 -1.30
N ARG A 64 11.79 -8.24 -2.40
CA ARG A 64 11.29 -7.41 -3.50
C ARG A 64 10.01 -8.01 -4.08
N HIS A 65 10.02 -9.30 -4.39
CA HIS A 65 8.85 -10.01 -4.93
C HIS A 65 7.67 -9.97 -3.96
N GLN A 66 7.87 -10.30 -2.68
CA GLN A 66 6.78 -10.26 -1.69
C GLN A 66 6.16 -8.85 -1.55
N CYS A 67 6.97 -7.79 -1.55
CA CYS A 67 6.44 -6.43 -1.51
C CYS A 67 5.67 -6.04 -2.78
N LEU A 68 6.10 -6.53 -3.94
CA LEU A 68 5.39 -6.33 -5.21
C LEU A 68 4.01 -6.99 -5.17
N GLU A 69 3.93 -8.24 -4.69
CA GLU A 69 2.65 -8.95 -4.55
C GLU A 69 1.68 -8.22 -3.61
N PHE A 70 2.17 -7.72 -2.47
CA PHE A 70 1.34 -6.92 -1.56
C PHE A 70 0.80 -5.64 -2.21
N ILE A 71 1.57 -5.00 -3.10
CA ILE A 71 1.11 -3.82 -3.85
C ILE A 71 0.05 -4.23 -4.87
N ASN A 72 0.27 -5.33 -5.60
CA ASN A 72 -0.64 -5.81 -6.63
C ASN A 72 -2.01 -6.19 -6.07
N VAL A 73 -2.05 -6.87 -4.91
CA VAL A 73 -3.31 -7.18 -4.22
C VAL A 73 -4.10 -5.90 -3.91
N VAL A 74 -3.46 -4.87 -3.35
CA VAL A 74 -4.14 -3.61 -3.03
C VAL A 74 -4.63 -2.90 -4.30
N LYS A 75 -3.85 -2.92 -5.38
CA LYS A 75 -4.24 -2.34 -6.67
C LYS A 75 -5.45 -3.07 -7.28
N ALA A 76 -5.43 -4.40 -7.28
CA ALA A 76 -6.54 -5.21 -7.78
C ALA A 76 -7.84 -4.92 -7.01
N SER A 77 -7.79 -4.92 -5.68
CA SER A 77 -8.97 -4.59 -4.85
C SER A 77 -9.48 -3.17 -5.07
N LYS A 78 -8.59 -2.21 -5.38
CA LYS A 78 -9.01 -0.84 -5.73
C LYS A 78 -9.77 -0.81 -7.05
N ILE A 79 -9.29 -1.51 -8.07
CA ILE A 79 -9.95 -1.61 -9.38
C ILE A 79 -11.33 -2.27 -9.24
N GLU A 80 -11.41 -3.38 -8.48
CA GLU A 80 -12.69 -4.08 -8.24
C GLU A 80 -13.73 -3.17 -7.58
N LYS A 81 -13.32 -2.37 -6.59
CA LYS A 81 -14.20 -1.42 -5.92
C LYS A 81 -14.67 -0.32 -6.88
N GLU A 82 -13.77 0.24 -7.68
CA GLU A 82 -14.11 1.26 -8.67
C GLU A 82 -15.12 0.72 -9.72
N MET A 83 -15.02 -0.56 -10.09
CA MET A 83 -16.01 -1.21 -10.96
C MET A 83 -17.38 -1.36 -10.30
N GLN A 84 -17.44 -1.66 -9.00
CA GLN A 84 -18.70 -1.78 -8.26
C GLN A 84 -19.38 -0.42 -8.07
N ASP A 85 -18.62 0.61 -7.71
CA ASP A 85 -19.15 1.97 -7.50
C ASP A 85 -19.73 2.56 -8.82
N ALA A 86 -19.28 2.09 -9.99
CA ALA A 86 -19.79 2.49 -11.29
C ALA A 86 -21.12 1.82 -11.69
N ASP A 87 -21.50 0.70 -11.07
CA ASP A 87 -22.72 -0.07 -11.39
C ASP A 87 -23.97 0.44 -10.63
N VAL A 88 -23.81 1.27 -9.59
CA VAL A 88 -24.92 1.81 -8.76
C VAL A 88 -25.60 3.04 -9.40
N GLY A 89 -25.74 3.04 -10.72
CA GLY A 89 -26.40 4.10 -11.48
C GLY A 89 -27.87 3.82 -11.77
N TYR A 90 -28.76 4.60 -11.16
CA TYR A 90 -30.21 4.75 -11.44
C TYR A 90 -31.17 3.75 -10.75
N GLY A 91 -31.41 3.98 -9.45
CA GLY A 91 -32.65 3.58 -8.80
C GLY A 91 -33.70 4.68 -8.97
N ASP A 92 -34.62 4.49 -9.92
CA ASP A 92 -35.78 5.36 -10.11
C ASP A 92 -36.71 5.24 -8.89
N SER A 93 -36.81 6.29 -8.07
CA SER A 93 -37.92 6.44 -7.13
C SER A 93 -39.00 7.21 -7.85
N TYR A 94 -39.94 6.50 -8.48
CA TYR A 94 -41.20 7.09 -8.85
C TYR A 94 -41.91 7.49 -7.54
N GLU A 95 -42.02 8.80 -7.32
CA GLU A 95 -42.99 9.36 -6.39
C GLU A 95 -44.38 9.06 -6.98
N GLU A 96 -45.12 8.14 -6.35
CA GLU A 96 -46.57 8.07 -6.57
C GLU A 96 -47.19 9.30 -5.89
N GLU A 97 -47.27 10.41 -6.63
CA GLU A 97 -48.27 11.44 -6.34
C GLU A 97 -49.64 10.80 -6.54
N GLY A 98 -50.42 10.80 -5.45
CA GLY A 98 -51.82 10.44 -5.50
C GLY A 98 -52.59 11.32 -6.47
N SER A 99 -53.54 10.72 -7.17
CA SER A 99 -54.73 11.42 -7.64
C SER A 99 -55.92 10.47 -7.59
N GLU A 100 -57.00 11.02 -7.03
CA GLU A 100 -58.35 10.54 -6.72
C GLU A 100 -58.95 9.32 -7.45
#